data_AF-X1DP01-F1
#
_entry.id   AF-X1DP01-F1
#
_cell.length_a   1.000
_cell.length_b   1.000
_cell.length_c   1.000
_cell.angle_alpha   90.00
_cell.angle_beta   90.00
_cell.angle_gamma   90.00
#
_symmetry.space_group_name_H-M   'P 1'
#
loop_
_entity.id
_entity.type
_entity.pdbx_description
1 polymer ?
#
loop_
_entity_poly.entity_id
_entity_poly.type
_entity_poly.pdbx_seq_one_letter_code
_entity_poly.pdbx_strand_id
1 'polypeptide(L)'
;MYIQGSVYDMGSFYHRLKGNKTGERARNWVFFDCEAQIKGAENEAQTHTLKLGCGRYRRFAYGDHKSRLQDFSFYTPDTFWDTVLDYCEHDRRLYMVGYNVGYDIRLVRGF
;
A
#
# COMPACT_ATOMS: atom_id res chain seq x y z
N MET A 1 39.02 54.22 -31.76
CA MET A 1 37.96 53.47 -32.47
C MET A 1 37.27 52.59 -31.43
N TYR A 2 36.05 52.95 -31.05
CA TYR A 2 35.21 52.16 -30.16
C TYR A 2 34.85 50.83 -30.82
N ILE A 3 34.70 49.76 -30.02
CA ILE A 3 33.47 48.97 -29.91
C ILE A 3 33.57 48.14 -28.62
N GLN A 4 32.60 48.38 -27.73
CA GLN A 4 32.24 47.54 -26.59
C GLN A 4 31.84 46.14 -27.09
N GLY A 5 32.48 45.10 -26.57
CA GLY A 5 32.04 43.70 -26.72
C GLY A 5 31.31 43.27 -25.46
N SER A 6 30.02 42.98 -25.60
CA SER A 6 29.05 42.76 -24.54
C SER A 6 29.33 41.55 -23.64
N VAL A 7 29.07 41.74 -22.34
CA VAL A 7 28.72 40.68 -21.37
C VAL A 7 27.39 40.05 -21.81
N TYR A 8 27.10 38.82 -21.35
CA TYR A 8 25.92 37.96 -21.60
C TYR A 8 26.04 37.12 -22.89
N ASP A 9 26.01 35.79 -22.86
CA ASP A 9 24.99 34.93 -22.27
C ASP A 9 25.58 33.54 -21.95
N MET A 10 25.74 33.20 -20.66
CA MET A 10 25.97 31.80 -20.26
C MET A 10 24.62 31.10 -20.31
N GLY A 11 24.36 30.47 -21.45
CA GLY A 11 23.15 29.70 -21.72
C GLY A 11 22.79 28.78 -20.56
N SER A 12 21.69 29.13 -19.91
CA SER A 12 20.76 28.31 -19.14
C SER A 12 21.29 26.95 -18.67
N PHE A 13 21.58 26.84 -17.37
CA PHE A 13 21.56 25.54 -16.71
C PHE A 13 20.20 24.89 -17.00
N TYR A 14 20.21 23.85 -17.84
CA TYR A 14 19.04 23.01 -18.05
C TYR A 14 18.50 22.56 -16.69
N HIS A 15 17.45 23.22 -16.22
CA HIS A 15 16.64 22.72 -15.11
C HIS A 15 15.92 21.47 -15.62
N ARG A 16 16.63 20.34 -15.62
CA ARG A 16 16.01 19.04 -15.82
C ARG A 16 15.11 18.84 -14.61
N LEU A 17 13.80 19.00 -14.81
CA LEU A 17 12.82 18.57 -13.81
C LEU A 17 13.17 17.13 -13.47
N LYS A 18 13.56 16.88 -12.21
CA LYS A 18 13.74 15.51 -11.73
C LYS A 18 12.39 14.81 -11.95
N GLY A 19 12.41 13.66 -12.63
CA GLY A 19 11.22 12.85 -12.83
C GLY A 19 10.45 12.73 -11.52
N ASN A 20 9.14 12.81 -11.60
CA ASN A 20 8.23 12.98 -10.46
C ASN A 20 8.58 12.03 -9.31
N LYS A 21 9.27 12.53 -8.26
CA LYS A 21 9.62 11.75 -7.06
C LYS A 21 8.38 11.25 -6.31
N THR A 22 7.24 11.89 -6.58
CA THR A 22 5.92 11.68 -5.98
C THR A 22 5.06 10.63 -6.69
N GLY A 23 5.53 10.07 -7.81
CA GLY A 23 4.79 9.06 -8.60
C GLY A 23 5.18 7.61 -8.30
N GLU A 24 6.11 7.36 -7.38
CA GLU A 24 6.52 5.99 -7.07
C GLU A 24 5.37 5.23 -6.40
N ARG A 25 4.78 4.32 -7.17
CA ARG A 25 3.82 3.32 -6.69
C ARG A 25 4.38 2.70 -5.42
N ALA A 26 3.54 2.62 -4.36
CA ALA A 26 3.93 1.95 -3.13
C ALA A 26 4.54 0.59 -3.45
N ARG A 27 5.63 0.23 -2.78
CA ARG A 27 6.32 -1.02 -3.06
C ARG A 27 5.72 -2.21 -2.32
N ASN A 28 5.09 -1.93 -1.19
CA ASN A 28 4.53 -2.90 -0.27
C ASN A 28 3.02 -2.97 -0.51
N TRP A 29 2.52 -4.16 -0.85
CA TRP A 29 1.11 -4.43 -1.12
C TRP A 29 0.67 -5.65 -0.31
N VAL A 30 -0.47 -5.56 0.34
CA VAL A 30 -1.19 -6.69 0.93
C VAL A 30 -2.51 -6.83 0.17
N PHE A 31 -2.69 -7.98 -0.46
CA PHE A 31 -3.98 -8.41 -0.99
C PHE A 31 -4.61 -9.30 0.07
N PHE A 32 -5.88 -9.11 0.37
CA PHE A 32 -6.58 -9.97 1.32
C PHE A 32 -8.06 -10.09 0.99
N ASP A 33 -8.64 -11.17 1.46
CA ASP A 33 -10.07 -11.50 1.34
C ASP A 33 -10.52 -12.24 2.60
N CYS A 34 -11.79 -12.08 2.98
CA CYS A 34 -12.34 -12.61 4.22
C CYS A 34 -13.65 -13.36 3.99
N GLU A 35 -13.72 -14.56 4.55
CA GLU A 35 -14.96 -15.30 4.72
C GLU A 35 -15.57 -14.98 6.09
N ALA A 36 -16.87 -14.70 6.09
CA ALA A 36 -17.62 -14.41 7.31
C ALA A 36 -18.51 -15.58 7.71
N GLN A 37 -18.61 -15.81 9.02
CA GLN A 37 -19.73 -16.52 9.61
C GLN A 37 -20.85 -15.52 9.90
N ILE A 38 -22.02 -15.78 9.34
CA ILE A 38 -23.22 -14.98 9.55
C ILE A 38 -24.08 -15.69 10.58
N LYS A 39 -24.34 -15.02 11.70
CA LYS A 39 -25.36 -15.47 12.66
C LYS A 39 -26.70 -14.87 12.23
N GLY A 40 -27.76 -15.69 12.36
CA GLY A 40 -29.13 -15.32 11.99
C GLY A 40 -29.58 -14.00 12.63
N ALA A 41 -30.60 -13.39 12.04
CA ALA A 41 -31.06 -12.08 12.47
C ALA A 41 -31.66 -12.13 13.88
N GLU A 42 -31.02 -11.45 14.83
CA GLU A 42 -31.66 -11.02 16.06
C GLU A 42 -32.07 -9.56 15.86
N ASN A 43 -33.37 -9.25 16.01
CA ASN A 43 -33.90 -7.89 15.82
C ASN A 43 -33.55 -7.26 14.47
N GLU A 44 -33.73 -8.00 13.37
CA GLU A 44 -33.44 -7.55 11.98
C GLU A 44 -31.96 -7.25 11.66
N ALA A 45 -31.06 -7.41 12.63
CA ALA A 45 -29.62 -7.23 12.44
C ALA A 45 -28.91 -8.58 12.28
N GLN A 46 -28.11 -8.71 11.22
CA GLN A 46 -27.21 -9.86 11.04
C GLN A 46 -25.85 -9.55 11.67
N THR A 47 -25.34 -10.50 12.45
CA THR A 47 -23.98 -10.42 12.98
C THR A 47 -23.03 -11.18 12.08
N HIS A 48 -22.04 -10.47 11.53
CA HIS A 48 -21.01 -11.03 10.68
C HIS A 48 -19.70 -11.06 11.45
N THR A 49 -19.12 -12.25 11.62
CA THR A 49 -17.85 -12.45 12.31
C THR A 49 -16.86 -13.12 11.37
N LEU A 50 -15.59 -12.71 11.42
CA LEU A 50 -14.52 -13.37 10.66
C LEU A 50 -14.52 -14.87 10.94
N LYS A 51 -14.51 -15.69 9.88
CA LYS A 51 -14.40 -17.15 9.94
C LYS A 51 -13.03 -17.62 9.46
N LEU A 52 -12.56 -17.04 8.35
CA LEU A 52 -11.29 -17.32 7.72
C LEU A 52 -10.92 -16.11 6.89
N GLY A 53 -9.65 -15.75 6.85
CA GLY A 53 -9.13 -14.85 5.85
C GLY A 53 -7.85 -15.39 5.24
N CYS A 54 -7.61 -14.98 4.01
CA CYS A 54 -6.39 -15.30 3.29
C CYS A 54 -5.79 -14.02 2.73
N GLY A 55 -4.48 -14.02 2.55
CA GLY A 55 -3.79 -12.85 2.04
C GLY A 55 -2.47 -13.18 1.38
N ARG A 56 -1.99 -12.20 0.64
CA ARG A 56 -0.73 -12.23 -0.10
C ARG A 56 -0.05 -10.88 0.03
N TYR A 57 1.12 -10.91 0.64
CA TYR A 57 2.04 -9.80 0.62
C TYR A 57 2.91 -9.83 -0.64
N ARG A 58 3.02 -8.69 -1.30
CA ARG A 58 3.91 -8.46 -2.44
C ARG A 58 4.75 -7.21 -2.20
N ARG A 59 6.07 -7.39 -2.20
CA ARG A 59 7.04 -6.31 -2.37
C ARG A 59 7.55 -6.29 -3.80
N PHE A 60 7.37 -5.18 -4.50
CA PHE A 60 7.94 -4.97 -5.83
C PHE A 60 9.43 -4.62 -5.74
N ALA A 61 10.24 -5.17 -6.64
CA ALA A 61 11.66 -4.83 -6.74
C ALA A 61 11.84 -3.36 -7.18
N TYR A 62 12.90 -2.71 -6.72
CA TYR A 62 13.25 -1.34 -7.13
C TYR A 62 14.74 -1.10 -6.87
N GLY A 63 15.48 -0.65 -7.89
CA GLY A 63 16.94 -0.58 -7.82
C GLY A 63 17.53 -1.92 -7.38
N ASP A 64 18.38 -1.90 -6.36
CA ASP A 64 19.02 -3.10 -5.80
C ASP A 64 18.14 -3.87 -4.80
N HIS A 65 16.95 -3.35 -4.47
CA HIS A 65 16.06 -4.01 -3.53
C HIS A 65 15.29 -5.15 -4.21
N LYS A 66 15.44 -6.36 -3.65
CA LYS A 66 14.77 -7.57 -4.11
C LYS A 66 13.25 -7.51 -3.93
N SER A 67 12.54 -8.23 -4.78
CA SER A 67 11.11 -8.53 -4.59
C SER A 67 10.91 -9.53 -3.46
N ARG A 68 9.73 -9.51 -2.84
CA ARG A 68 9.29 -10.49 -1.84
C ARG A 68 7.84 -10.86 -2.12
N LEU A 69 7.51 -12.13 -1.98
CA LEU A 69 6.14 -12.64 -2.09
C LEU A 69 5.91 -13.57 -0.90
N GLN A 70 4.80 -13.39 -0.20
CA GLN A 70 4.47 -14.23 0.94
C GLN A 70 2.95 -14.38 1.07
N ASP A 71 2.50 -15.62 1.14
CA ASP A 71 1.10 -15.95 1.38
C ASP A 71 0.88 -16.17 2.87
N PHE A 72 -0.30 -15.83 3.36
CA PHE A 72 -0.69 -16.03 4.74
C PHE A 72 -2.19 -16.30 4.85
N SER A 73 -2.57 -16.94 5.95
CA SER A 73 -3.96 -17.16 6.33
C SER A 73 -4.14 -16.76 7.78
N PHE A 74 -5.34 -16.33 8.14
CA PHE A 74 -5.66 -15.85 9.47
C PHE A 74 -7.09 -16.24 9.84
N TYR A 75 -7.32 -16.45 11.13
CA TYR A 75 -8.64 -16.82 11.67
C TYR A 75 -9.12 -15.81 12.71
N THR A 76 -8.26 -14.87 13.10
CA THR A 76 -8.58 -13.81 14.05
C THR A 76 -8.16 -12.46 13.47
N PRO A 77 -8.87 -11.37 13.84
CA PRO A 77 -8.44 -10.01 13.54
C PRO A 77 -7.02 -9.69 14.03
N ASP A 78 -6.62 -10.18 15.20
CA ASP A 78 -5.32 -9.88 15.79
C ASP A 78 -4.19 -10.50 14.95
N THR A 79 -4.32 -11.77 14.56
CA THR A 79 -3.37 -12.44 13.66
C THR A 79 -3.24 -11.71 12.31
N PHE A 80 -4.33 -11.16 11.80
CA PHE A 80 -4.29 -10.35 10.58
C PHE A 80 -3.45 -9.09 10.78
N TRP A 81 -3.73 -8.30 11.83
CA TRP A 81 -3.02 -7.04 12.06
C TRP A 81 -1.56 -7.25 12.42
N ASP A 82 -1.22 -8.25 13.24
CA ASP A 82 0.17 -8.62 13.52
C ASP A 82 0.93 -8.89 12.21
N THR A 83 0.32 -9.68 11.32
CA THR A 83 0.90 -10.01 10.01
C THR A 83 1.04 -8.78 9.11
N VAL A 84 0.03 -7.89 9.07
CA VAL A 84 0.07 -6.68 8.25
C VAL A 84 1.11 -5.68 8.75
N LEU A 85 1.22 -5.52 10.07
CA LEU A 85 2.18 -4.62 10.72
C LEU A 85 3.62 -5.07 10.50
N ASP A 86 3.88 -6.37 10.43
CA ASP A 86 5.19 -6.93 10.05
C ASP A 86 5.65 -6.52 8.63
N TYR A 87 4.72 -6.08 7.76
CA TYR A 87 5.02 -5.57 6.42
C TYR A 87 5.16 -4.05 6.35
N CYS A 88 4.83 -3.33 7.42
CA CYS A 88 5.02 -1.90 7.50
C CYS A 88 6.50 -1.57 7.65
N GLU A 89 7.00 -0.65 6.84
CA GLU A 89 8.39 -0.20 6.89
C GLU A 89 8.43 1.30 7.15
N HIS A 90 9.47 1.75 7.85
CA HIS A 90 9.71 3.17 8.12
C HIS A 90 9.69 4.00 6.82
N ASP A 91 8.96 5.11 6.83
CA ASP A 91 8.76 6.03 5.68
C ASP A 91 8.24 5.38 4.39
N ARG A 92 7.59 4.21 4.47
CA ARG A 92 7.01 3.54 3.30
C ARG A 92 5.51 3.32 3.48
N ARG A 93 4.77 3.58 2.41
CA ARG A 93 3.35 3.23 2.34
C ARG A 93 3.19 1.74 2.08
N LEU A 94 2.28 1.12 2.83
CA LEU A 94 1.73 -0.20 2.55
C LEU A 94 0.33 -0.01 1.96
N TYR A 95 0.06 -0.62 0.80
CA TYR A 95 -1.28 -0.60 0.19
C TYR A 95 -2.01 -1.89 0.52
N MET A 96 -3.20 -1.76 1.08
CA MET A 96 -4.11 -2.87 1.32
C MET A 96 -5.16 -2.90 0.21
N VAL A 97 -5.38 -4.07 -0.38
CA VAL A 97 -6.24 -4.25 -1.54
C VAL A 97 -7.14 -5.46 -1.33
N GLY A 98 -8.43 -5.28 -1.56
CA GLY A 98 -9.44 -6.33 -1.49
C GLY A 98 -10.65 -5.96 -2.34
N TYR A 99 -11.49 -6.93 -2.65
CA TYR A 99 -12.78 -6.68 -3.32
C TYR A 99 -13.82 -6.36 -2.25
N ASN A 100 -14.48 -5.19 -2.33
CA ASN A 100 -15.35 -4.69 -1.25
C ASN A 100 -14.61 -4.50 0.10
N VAL A 101 -13.40 -3.93 0.04
CA VAL A 101 -12.49 -3.77 1.18
C VAL A 101 -13.13 -3.18 2.44
N GLY A 102 -14.15 -2.33 2.32
CA GLY A 102 -14.85 -1.77 3.47
C GLY A 102 -15.64 -2.81 4.28
N TYR A 103 -16.11 -3.89 3.66
CA TYR A 103 -16.67 -5.03 4.37
C TYR A 103 -15.59 -5.85 5.06
N ASP A 104 -14.52 -6.22 4.35
CA ASP A 104 -13.45 -7.05 4.91
C ASP A 104 -12.72 -6.36 6.06
N ILE A 105 -12.46 -5.05 5.93
CA ILE A 105 -11.87 -4.24 7.00
C ILE A 105 -12.69 -4.29 8.28
N ARG A 106 -14.02 -4.31 8.18
CA ARG A 106 -14.88 -4.43 9.37
C ARG A 106 -14.79 -5.82 10.00
N LEU A 107 -14.64 -6.89 9.22
CA LEU A 107 -14.46 -8.25 9.75
C LEU A 107 -13.15 -8.40 10.52
N VAL A 108 -12.09 -7.75 10.07
CA VAL A 108 -10.80 -7.67 10.78
C VAL A 108 -10.75 -6.52 11.79
N ARG A 109 -11.87 -5.89 12.13
CA ARG A 109 -11.95 -4.82 13.15
C ARG A 109 -11.01 -3.64 12.87
N GLY A 110 -10.81 -3.31 11.59
CA GLY A 110 -10.10 -2.12 11.17
C GLY A 110 -10.92 -0.84 11.38
N PHE A 111 -10.23 0.29 11.21
CA PHE A 111 -10.72 1.65 11.47
C PHE A 111 -11.42 2.28 10.27
#